data_AF-A0A0J1C1C0-F1
#
_entry.id   AF-A0A0J1C1C0-F1
#
_cell.length_a   1.000
_cell.length_b   1.000
_cell.length_c   1.000
_cell.angle_alpha   90.00
_cell.angle_beta   90.00
_cell.angle_gamma   90.00
#
_symmetry.space_group_name_H-M   'P 1'
#
loop_
_entity.id
_entity.type
_entity.pdbx_description
1 polymer ?
#
loop_
_entity_poly.entity_id
_entity_poly.type
_entity_poly.pdbx_seq_one_letter_code
_entity_poly.pdbx_strand_id
1 'polypeptide(L)'
;MADAFFLLGRRLMFASLHGRDADMLSFQAALQSPHPYGISRLGFRQPDEKLEYPIMTTAEVMTGLSKHLTKYPTHNYGLVTHMFLYAEELATLNRDAKHGWVLLDDTAADLDKAAWHCLQQLSDIPLLDQWRYKVLDTLTELGCINRYTPGINENAAVIGVQAVEVRIPDDFDAVISNLLCSGKLPAV
;
A
#
# COMPACT_ATOMS: atom_id res chain seq x y z
N MET A 1 13.35 6.23 -13.03
CA MET A 1 13.89 5.12 -12.21
C MET A 1 12.98 4.95 -11.02
N ALA A 2 12.61 3.72 -10.66
CA ALA A 2 11.84 3.46 -9.45
C ALA A 2 12.77 2.86 -8.38
N ASP A 3 12.64 3.32 -7.14
CA ASP A 3 13.36 2.80 -5.97
C ASP A 3 12.44 2.02 -5.02
N ALA A 4 11.14 2.33 -5.02
CA ALA A 4 10.12 1.56 -4.33
C ALA A 4 8.82 1.49 -5.13
N PHE A 5 8.11 0.37 -5.03
CA PHE A 5 6.77 0.21 -5.62
C PHE A 5 5.97 -0.88 -4.92
N PHE A 6 4.65 -0.78 -5.03
CA PHE A 6 3.67 -1.76 -4.58
C PHE A 6 2.62 -1.96 -5.66
N LEU A 7 2.53 -3.19 -6.16
CA LEU A 7 1.48 -3.67 -7.04
C LEU A 7 0.63 -4.71 -6.30
N LEU A 8 -0.70 -4.62 -6.47
CA LEU A 8 -1.66 -5.59 -5.95
C LEU A 8 -2.56 -6.05 -7.09
N GLY A 9 -2.50 -7.32 -7.48
CA GLY A 9 -3.33 -7.87 -8.56
C GLY A 9 -3.18 -7.09 -9.89
N ARG A 10 -1.94 -6.68 -10.24
CA ARG A 10 -1.60 -5.80 -11.38
C ARG A 10 -2.15 -4.37 -11.31
N ARG A 11 -2.74 -3.95 -10.19
CA ARG A 11 -3.05 -2.55 -9.91
C ARG A 11 -1.84 -1.86 -9.32
N LEU A 12 -1.52 -0.66 -9.81
CA LEU A 12 -0.53 0.20 -9.19
C LEU A 12 -1.11 0.77 -7.88
N MET A 13 -0.56 0.34 -6.75
CA MET A 13 -0.94 0.84 -5.44
C MET A 13 -0.01 1.98 -5.02
N PHE A 14 1.29 1.82 -5.20
CA PHE A 14 2.28 2.85 -4.90
C PHE A 14 3.48 2.73 -5.84
N ALA A 15 4.09 3.85 -6.22
CA ALA A 15 5.40 3.89 -6.83
C ALA A 15 6.12 5.18 -6.48
N SER A 16 7.38 5.03 -6.15
CA SER A 16 8.34 6.12 -5.97
C SER A 16 9.21 6.19 -7.22
N LEU A 17 9.10 7.31 -7.95
CA LEU A 17 9.67 7.49 -9.30
C LEU A 17 10.57 8.72 -9.36
N HIS A 18 11.77 8.55 -9.88
CA HIS A 18 12.77 9.59 -10.06
C HIS A 18 13.06 9.83 -11.53
N GLY A 19 13.19 11.09 -11.92
CA GLY A 19 13.61 11.46 -13.27
C GLY A 19 13.82 12.96 -13.47
N ARG A 20 14.18 13.35 -14.70
CA ARG A 20 14.26 14.77 -15.06
C ARG A 20 12.85 15.34 -15.18
N ASP A 21 12.73 16.64 -14.97
CA ASP A 21 11.43 17.33 -14.96
C ASP A 21 10.65 17.11 -16.27
N ALA A 22 11.33 17.20 -17.43
CA ALA A 22 10.72 16.97 -18.74
C ALA A 22 10.19 15.53 -18.91
N ASP A 23 10.94 14.54 -18.44
CA ASP A 23 10.53 13.13 -18.50
C ASP A 23 9.34 12.86 -17.58
N MET A 24 9.36 13.44 -16.37
CA MET A 24 8.27 13.31 -15.39
C MET A 24 6.99 14.00 -15.86
N LEU A 25 7.10 15.17 -16.50
CA LEU A 25 5.95 15.87 -17.10
C LEU A 25 5.38 15.08 -18.27
N SER A 26 6.22 14.55 -19.15
CA SER A 26 5.80 13.72 -20.29
C SER A 26 5.11 12.45 -19.81
N PHE A 27 5.65 11.80 -18.77
CA PHE A 27 5.05 10.63 -18.15
C PHE A 27 3.68 10.93 -17.52
N GLN A 28 3.54 12.05 -16.81
CA GLN A 28 2.26 12.46 -16.23
C GLN A 28 1.20 12.72 -17.31
N ALA A 29 1.57 13.39 -18.40
CA ALA A 29 0.66 13.62 -19.52
C ALA A 29 0.18 12.30 -20.13
N ALA A 30 1.09 11.32 -20.26
CA ALA A 30 0.77 10.01 -20.80
C ALA A 30 -0.11 9.17 -19.84
N LEU A 31 0.02 9.32 -18.51
CA LEU A 31 -0.88 8.69 -17.53
C LEU A 31 -2.30 9.24 -17.58
N GLN A 32 -2.47 10.52 -17.89
CA GLN A 32 -3.78 11.19 -17.95
C GLN A 32 -4.45 11.09 -19.32
N SER A 33 -3.69 10.71 -20.35
CA SER A 33 -4.20 10.64 -21.71
C SER A 33 -5.08 9.40 -21.90
N PRO A 34 -6.22 9.51 -22.58
CA PRO A 34 -7.02 8.35 -22.96
C PRO A 34 -6.31 7.52 -24.03
N HIS A 35 -6.69 6.24 -24.13
CA HIS A 35 -6.21 5.35 -25.19
C HIS A 35 -6.58 5.92 -26.58
N PRO A 36 -5.71 5.82 -27.62
CA PRO A 36 -4.45 5.07 -27.69
C PRO A 36 -3.19 5.83 -27.24
N TYR A 37 -3.31 7.10 -26.88
CA TYR A 37 -2.16 7.96 -26.59
C TYR A 37 -1.66 7.85 -25.15
N GLY A 38 -2.45 7.21 -24.28
CA GLY A 38 -2.11 6.98 -22.87
C GLY A 38 -1.33 5.70 -22.59
N ILE A 39 -0.73 5.64 -21.40
CA ILE A 39 -0.04 4.46 -20.90
C ILE A 39 -1.08 3.43 -20.46
N SER A 40 -1.15 2.29 -21.15
CA SER A 40 -2.00 1.16 -20.75
C SER A 40 -1.31 0.19 -19.80
N ARG A 41 0.04 0.22 -19.75
CA ARG A 41 0.85 -0.66 -18.91
C ARG A 41 2.11 0.05 -18.41
N LEU A 42 2.46 -0.17 -17.15
CA LEU A 42 3.67 0.34 -16.54
C LEU A 42 4.51 -0.82 -15.99
N GLY A 43 5.60 -1.16 -16.68
CA GLY A 43 6.54 -2.20 -16.27
C GLY A 43 7.63 -1.65 -15.36
N PHE A 44 7.83 -2.29 -14.20
CA PHE A 44 8.97 -2.06 -13.32
C PHE A 44 10.01 -3.15 -13.61
N ARG A 45 11.08 -2.78 -14.30
CA ARG A 45 12.11 -3.71 -14.76
C ARG A 45 13.49 -3.35 -14.23
N GLN A 46 14.32 -4.36 -14.05
CA GLN A 46 15.75 -4.14 -13.84
C GLN A 46 16.42 -3.67 -15.14
N PRO A 47 17.56 -2.97 -15.06
CA PRO A 47 18.26 -2.46 -16.25
C PRO A 47 18.65 -3.55 -17.26
N ASP A 48 18.95 -4.76 -16.77
CA ASP A 48 19.40 -5.93 -17.53
C ASP A 48 18.26 -6.82 -18.05
N GLU A 49 17.02 -6.59 -17.61
CA GLU A 49 15.86 -7.34 -18.09
C GLU A 49 15.52 -7.00 -19.55
N LYS A 50 15.37 -8.04 -20.36
CA LYS A 50 15.03 -7.93 -21.79
C LYS A 50 13.56 -7.63 -22.06
N LEU A 51 12.69 -7.98 -21.11
CA LEU A 51 11.25 -7.76 -21.24
C LEU A 51 10.93 -6.31 -20.88
N GLU A 52 10.27 -5.59 -21.78
CA GLU A 52 9.76 -4.25 -21.50
C GLU A 52 8.67 -4.27 -20.40
N TYR A 53 7.91 -5.37 -20.34
CA TYR A 53 6.84 -5.61 -19.38
C TYR A 53 7.02 -6.97 -18.70
N PRO A 54 7.76 -7.05 -17.58
CA PRO A 54 7.91 -8.30 -16.85
C PRO A 54 6.58 -8.71 -16.20
N ILE A 55 6.27 -10.01 -16.20
CA ILE A 55 4.94 -10.55 -15.91
C ILE A 55 4.42 -10.13 -14.53
N MET A 56 5.27 -10.14 -13.50
CA MET A 56 4.88 -9.92 -12.10
C MET A 56 5.10 -8.49 -11.61
N THR A 57 5.76 -7.66 -12.41
CA THR A 57 6.10 -6.27 -12.04
C THR A 57 5.53 -5.28 -13.04
N THR A 58 4.45 -5.65 -13.75
CA THR A 58 3.73 -4.75 -14.65
C THR A 58 2.38 -4.38 -14.07
N ALA A 59 2.14 -3.07 -13.92
CA ALA A 59 0.82 -2.55 -13.63
C ALA A 59 -0.01 -2.41 -14.91
N GLU A 60 -1.22 -2.94 -14.89
CA GLU A 60 -2.22 -2.82 -15.97
C GLU A 60 -3.41 -1.95 -15.54
N VAL A 61 -3.59 -1.74 -14.23
CA VAL A 61 -4.65 -0.90 -13.66
C VAL A 61 -4.02 0.30 -12.96
N MET A 62 -4.26 1.50 -13.48
CA MET A 62 -3.69 2.77 -13.00
C MET A 62 -4.78 3.83 -12.72
N THR A 63 -5.94 3.38 -12.25
CA THR A 63 -7.10 4.23 -11.94
C THR A 63 -7.07 4.72 -10.48
N GLY A 64 -7.62 5.91 -10.21
CA GLY A 64 -7.73 6.43 -8.83
C GLY A 64 -6.36 6.73 -8.21
N LEU A 65 -5.42 7.21 -9.03
CA LEU A 65 -4.07 7.56 -8.60
C LEU A 65 -3.99 9.05 -8.29
N SER A 66 -3.40 9.36 -7.15
CA SER A 66 -2.95 10.68 -6.76
C SER A 66 -1.42 10.75 -6.84
N LYS A 67 -0.89 11.99 -6.86
CA LYS A 67 0.55 12.22 -6.98
C LYS A 67 1.05 13.27 -6.01
N HIS A 68 2.26 13.05 -5.50
CA HIS A 68 3.04 14.05 -4.77
C HIS A 68 4.39 14.23 -5.44
N LEU A 69 4.82 15.48 -5.63
CA LEU A 69 6.04 15.83 -6.36
C LEU A 69 6.97 16.63 -5.46
N THR A 70 8.24 16.23 -5.41
CA THR A 70 9.31 17.00 -4.80
C THR A 70 10.48 17.10 -5.76
N LYS A 71 11.38 18.06 -5.51
CA LYS A 71 12.58 18.27 -6.33
C LYS A 71 13.78 18.38 -5.41
N TYR A 72 14.89 17.74 -5.77
CA TYR A 72 16.12 17.83 -5.02
C TYR A 72 17.34 17.98 -5.94
N PRO A 73 18.34 18.79 -5.55
CA PRO A 73 19.55 18.95 -6.32
C PRO A 73 20.44 17.70 -6.19
N THR A 74 21.07 17.30 -7.29
CA THR A 74 22.09 16.25 -7.31
C THR A 74 23.41 16.82 -7.82
N HIS A 75 24.52 16.26 -7.34
CA HIS A 75 25.86 16.76 -7.66
C HIS A 75 26.19 16.64 -9.15
N ASN A 76 25.78 15.54 -9.80
CA ASN A 76 26.17 15.20 -11.17
C ASN A 76 25.03 15.26 -12.19
N TYR A 77 23.76 15.30 -11.76
CA TYR A 77 22.60 15.19 -12.66
C TYR A 77 21.67 16.40 -12.63
N GLY A 78 22.06 17.47 -11.91
CA GLY A 78 21.24 18.67 -11.75
C GLY A 78 20.02 18.42 -10.87
N LEU A 79 18.93 19.13 -11.13
CA LEU A 79 17.69 19.02 -10.38
C LEU A 79 16.92 17.76 -10.80
N VAL A 80 16.72 16.83 -9.86
CA VAL A 80 15.94 15.61 -10.06
C VAL A 80 14.55 15.81 -9.45
N THR A 81 13.53 15.35 -10.18
CA THR A 81 12.15 15.33 -9.71
C THR A 81 11.84 13.94 -9.16
N HIS A 82 11.27 13.91 -7.97
CA HIS A 82 10.77 12.72 -7.30
C HIS A 82 9.25 12.78 -7.28
N MET A 83 8.62 11.75 -7.82
CA MET A 83 7.18 11.59 -7.87
C MET A 83 6.77 10.36 -7.08
N PHE A 84 5.93 10.58 -6.08
CA PHE A 84 5.16 9.52 -5.47
C PHE A 84 3.83 9.41 -6.20
N LEU A 85 3.58 8.27 -6.82
CA LEU A 85 2.27 7.87 -7.31
C LEU A 85 1.66 6.91 -6.32
N TYR A 86 0.40 7.11 -5.96
CA TYR A 86 -0.28 6.24 -5.02
C TYR A 86 -1.77 6.17 -5.32
N ALA A 87 -2.38 5.02 -5.08
CA ALA A 87 -3.82 4.87 -5.07
C ALA A 87 -4.41 5.69 -3.92
N GLU A 88 -5.49 6.41 -4.17
CA GLU A 88 -6.12 7.31 -3.20
C GLU A 88 -6.52 6.61 -1.89
N GLU A 89 -6.88 5.33 -1.98
CA GLU A 89 -7.19 4.47 -0.83
C GLU A 89 -6.00 4.25 0.13
N LEU A 90 -4.76 4.52 -0.30
CA LEU A 90 -3.59 4.50 0.58
C LEU A 90 -3.45 5.79 1.42
N ALA A 91 -4.07 6.89 1.00
CA ALA A 91 -3.84 8.20 1.62
C ALA A 91 -4.80 8.49 2.78
N THR A 92 -6.01 7.93 2.73
CA THR A 92 -7.06 8.22 3.72
C THR A 92 -7.75 6.97 4.21
N LEU A 93 -7.91 6.86 5.52
CA LEU A 93 -8.74 5.82 6.15
C LEU A 93 -10.22 6.05 5.79
N ASN A 94 -10.90 5.01 5.36
CA ASN A 94 -12.33 5.03 5.14
C ASN A 94 -13.05 4.53 6.40
N ARG A 95 -13.46 5.47 7.27
CA ARG A 95 -14.16 5.15 8.51
C ARG A 95 -15.56 4.58 8.27
N ASP A 96 -16.26 5.06 7.25
CA ASP A 96 -17.60 4.58 6.91
C ASP A 96 -17.58 3.12 6.45
N ALA A 97 -16.60 2.74 5.62
CA ALA A 97 -16.38 1.36 5.18
C ALA A 97 -15.50 0.54 6.16
N LYS A 98 -15.09 1.15 7.29
CA LYS A 98 -14.14 0.61 8.27
C LYS A 98 -12.93 -0.10 7.63
N HIS A 99 -12.35 0.55 6.64
CA HIS A 99 -11.28 0.00 5.81
C HIS A 99 -10.15 1.01 5.69
N GLY A 100 -8.93 0.52 5.74
CA GLY A 100 -7.75 1.37 5.68
C GLY A 100 -6.50 0.63 5.29
N TRP A 101 -5.55 1.39 4.79
CA TRP A 101 -4.22 0.93 4.44
C TRP A 101 -3.18 1.68 5.26
N VAL A 102 -2.10 0.98 5.59
CA VAL A 102 -0.88 1.61 6.10
C VAL A 102 0.28 1.18 5.22
N LEU A 103 1.01 2.16 4.69
CA LEU A 103 2.22 1.96 3.93
C LEU A 103 3.42 2.43 4.77
N LEU A 104 4.44 1.59 4.88
CA LEU A 104 5.68 1.86 5.60
C LEU A 104 6.85 1.84 4.62
N ASP A 105 7.73 2.83 4.70
CA ASP A 105 8.99 2.89 3.95
C ASP A 105 10.10 2.06 4.61
N ASP A 106 10.05 1.90 5.94
CA ASP A 106 10.95 1.01 6.67
C ASP A 106 10.52 -0.46 6.58
N THR A 107 11.30 -1.26 5.85
CA THR A 107 11.07 -2.71 5.69
C THR A 107 11.39 -3.55 6.94
N ALA A 108 11.93 -2.96 7.99
CA ALA A 108 12.16 -3.62 9.27
C ALA A 108 11.09 -3.24 10.33
N ALA A 109 10.14 -2.38 9.97
CA ALA A 109 9.11 -1.92 10.90
C ALA A 109 8.13 -3.03 11.30
N ASP A 110 7.53 -2.88 12.48
CA ASP A 110 6.52 -3.81 13.00
C ASP A 110 5.15 -3.53 12.34
N LEU A 111 4.83 -4.32 11.31
CA LEU A 111 3.53 -4.27 10.63
C LEU A 111 2.35 -4.51 11.55
N ASP A 112 2.48 -5.34 12.59
CA ASP A 112 1.38 -5.58 13.54
C ASP A 112 1.12 -4.33 14.38
N LYS A 113 2.14 -3.52 14.62
CA LYS A 113 1.98 -2.26 15.39
C LYS A 113 1.24 -1.23 14.54
N ALA A 114 1.62 -1.15 13.25
CA ALA A 114 0.92 -0.32 12.28
C ALA A 114 -0.54 -0.78 12.08
N ALA A 115 -0.77 -2.08 11.93
CA ALA A 115 -2.10 -2.67 11.80
C ALA A 115 -2.98 -2.38 13.02
N TRP A 116 -2.42 -2.54 14.23
CA TRP A 116 -3.13 -2.24 15.47
C TRP A 116 -3.54 -0.77 15.57
N HIS A 117 -2.62 0.13 15.25
CA HIS A 117 -2.92 1.57 15.29
C HIS A 117 -4.00 1.94 14.27
N CYS A 118 -3.94 1.37 13.06
CA CYS A 118 -4.99 1.54 12.05
C CYS A 118 -6.34 1.00 12.54
N LEU A 119 -6.36 -0.20 13.12
CA LEU A 119 -7.56 -0.80 13.69
C LEU A 119 -8.18 0.06 14.78
N GLN A 120 -7.38 0.62 15.69
CA GLN A 120 -7.84 1.53 16.74
C GLN A 120 -8.46 2.82 16.17
N GLN A 121 -7.97 3.33 15.03
CA GLN A 121 -8.54 4.51 14.38
C GLN A 121 -9.84 4.22 13.61
N LEU A 122 -10.03 2.99 13.14
CA LEU A 122 -11.21 2.54 12.40
C LEU A 122 -12.32 2.00 13.31
N SER A 123 -11.96 1.52 14.51
CA SER A 123 -12.89 0.88 15.45
C SER A 123 -13.77 1.89 16.17
N ASP A 124 -15.06 1.59 16.27
CA ASP A 124 -16.03 2.36 17.07
C ASP A 124 -15.96 2.02 18.56
N ILE A 125 -15.35 0.87 18.90
CA ILE A 125 -15.16 0.44 20.28
C ILE A 125 -13.72 0.67 20.75
N PRO A 126 -13.51 1.05 22.02
CA PRO A 126 -12.17 1.22 22.57
C PRO A 126 -11.48 -0.14 22.70
N LEU A 127 -10.34 -0.29 22.01
CA LEU A 127 -9.54 -1.50 22.02
C LEU A 127 -8.31 -1.32 22.93
N LEU A 128 -8.13 -2.23 23.90
CA LEU A 128 -6.99 -2.21 24.81
C LEU A 128 -5.75 -2.83 24.18
N ASP A 129 -4.58 -2.24 24.41
CA ASP A 129 -3.31 -2.69 23.80
C ASP A 129 -2.96 -4.15 24.17
N GLN A 130 -3.37 -4.62 25.34
CA GLN A 130 -3.17 -6.02 25.75
C GLN A 130 -3.94 -7.02 24.87
N TRP A 131 -4.99 -6.58 24.16
CA TRP A 131 -5.78 -7.41 23.24
C TRP A 131 -5.13 -7.52 21.86
N ARG A 132 -4.14 -6.67 21.55
CA ARG A 132 -3.53 -6.52 20.21
C ARG A 132 -3.27 -7.84 19.53
N TYR A 133 -2.45 -8.71 20.14
CA TYR A 133 -2.04 -9.94 19.49
C TYR A 133 -3.22 -10.86 19.17
N LYS A 134 -4.16 -11.03 20.11
CA LYS A 134 -5.28 -11.97 19.91
C LYS A 134 -6.30 -11.44 18.90
N VAL A 135 -6.58 -10.14 18.92
CA VAL A 135 -7.51 -9.52 17.97
C VAL A 135 -6.92 -9.52 16.56
N LEU A 136 -5.65 -9.14 16.40
CA LEU A 136 -5.00 -9.16 15.09
C LEU A 136 -4.92 -10.58 14.51
N ASP A 137 -4.63 -11.58 15.35
CA ASP A 137 -4.61 -13.00 14.97
C ASP A 137 -5.99 -13.45 14.45
N THR A 138 -7.06 -13.21 15.21
CA THR A 138 -8.43 -13.55 14.80
C THR A 138 -8.86 -12.80 13.53
N LEU A 139 -8.54 -11.51 13.39
CA LEU A 139 -8.86 -10.77 12.16
C LEU A 139 -8.03 -11.24 10.96
N THR A 140 -6.80 -11.73 11.18
CA THR A 140 -5.99 -12.33 10.12
C THR A 140 -6.61 -13.64 9.66
N GLU A 141 -7.07 -14.49 10.57
CA GLU A 141 -7.80 -15.74 10.25
C GLU A 141 -9.08 -15.48 9.45
N LEU A 142 -9.76 -14.35 9.71
CA LEU A 142 -10.95 -13.90 8.99
C LEU A 142 -10.63 -13.19 7.65
N GLY A 143 -9.35 -13.08 7.26
CA GLY A 143 -8.94 -12.39 6.03
C GLY A 143 -9.14 -10.87 6.05
N CYS A 144 -9.34 -10.30 7.24
CA CYS A 144 -9.58 -8.88 7.48
C CYS A 144 -8.28 -8.07 7.62
N ILE A 145 -7.14 -8.74 7.83
CA ILE A 145 -5.82 -8.12 7.89
C ILE A 145 -4.90 -8.81 6.89
N ASN A 146 -4.48 -8.07 5.86
CA ASN A 146 -3.58 -8.58 4.83
C ASN A 146 -2.24 -7.84 4.91
N ARG A 147 -1.17 -8.59 5.13
CA ARG A 147 0.20 -8.05 5.26
C ARG A 147 0.95 -8.28 3.95
N TYR A 148 1.59 -7.23 3.47
CA TYR A 148 2.37 -7.22 2.24
C TYR A 148 3.81 -6.85 2.58
N THR A 149 4.64 -7.87 2.76
CA THR A 149 6.08 -7.71 3.00
C THR A 149 6.83 -7.61 1.66
N PRO A 150 8.07 -7.10 1.66
CA PRO A 150 8.87 -6.99 0.45
C PRO A 150 9.06 -8.35 -0.22
N GLY A 151 8.77 -8.42 -1.52
CA GLY A 151 8.79 -9.65 -2.30
C GLY A 151 7.92 -9.53 -3.55
N ILE A 152 8.12 -10.47 -4.48
CA ILE A 152 7.35 -10.56 -5.72
C ILE A 152 6.70 -11.94 -5.75
N ASN A 153 5.37 -11.96 -5.88
CA ASN A 153 4.57 -13.16 -6.06
C ASN A 153 3.43 -12.90 -7.06
N GLU A 154 2.60 -13.90 -7.30
CA GLU A 154 1.49 -13.82 -8.28
C GLU A 154 0.44 -12.77 -7.93
N ASN A 155 0.28 -12.46 -6.64
CA ASN A 155 -0.76 -11.58 -6.12
C ASN A 155 -0.27 -10.16 -5.87
N ALA A 156 1.00 -9.99 -5.49
CA ALA A 156 1.57 -8.69 -5.16
C ALA A 156 3.07 -8.63 -5.48
N ALA A 157 3.51 -7.43 -5.87
CA ALA A 157 4.92 -7.09 -6.01
C ALA A 157 5.21 -5.86 -5.16
N VAL A 158 6.01 -6.04 -4.12
CA VAL A 158 6.27 -5.04 -3.08
C VAL A 158 7.78 -4.89 -2.96
N ILE A 159 8.32 -3.71 -3.26
CA ILE A 159 9.76 -3.45 -3.25
C ILE A 159 10.01 -2.11 -2.56
N GLY A 160 10.96 -2.09 -1.62
CA GLY A 160 11.37 -0.88 -0.90
C GLY A 160 10.33 -0.30 0.07
N VAL A 161 9.19 -0.98 0.26
CA VAL A 161 8.12 -0.62 1.20
C VAL A 161 7.50 -1.88 1.79
N GLN A 162 6.62 -1.71 2.77
CA GLN A 162 5.69 -2.73 3.25
C GLN A 162 4.30 -2.12 3.37
N ALA A 163 3.26 -2.93 3.26
CA ALA A 163 1.89 -2.47 3.47
C ALA A 163 1.10 -3.42 4.35
N VAL A 164 0.10 -2.87 5.04
CA VAL A 164 -0.96 -3.67 5.67
C VAL A 164 -2.32 -3.08 5.29
N GLU A 165 -3.20 -3.95 4.83
CA GLU A 165 -4.63 -3.67 4.68
C GLU A 165 -5.33 -4.09 5.97
N VAL A 166 -6.19 -3.21 6.48
CA VAL A 166 -7.03 -3.47 7.65
C VAL A 166 -8.48 -3.22 7.28
N ARG A 167 -9.34 -4.21 7.50
CA ARG A 167 -10.79 -4.13 7.34
C ARG A 167 -11.44 -4.58 8.64
N ILE A 168 -12.45 -3.86 9.12
CA ILE A 168 -13.25 -4.31 10.26
C ILE A 168 -14.48 -5.05 9.73
N PRO A 169 -14.75 -6.28 10.17
CA PRO A 169 -15.96 -7.00 9.76
C PRO A 169 -17.21 -6.35 10.37
N ASP A 170 -18.36 -6.50 9.70
CA ASP A 170 -19.62 -5.89 10.15
C ASP A 170 -20.06 -6.38 11.55
N ASP A 171 -19.71 -7.62 11.90
CA ASP A 171 -20.02 -8.26 13.18
C ASP A 171 -18.87 -8.16 14.21
N PHE A 172 -17.96 -7.19 14.03
CA PHE A 172 -16.78 -7.03 14.90
C PHE A 172 -17.11 -6.96 16.40
N ASP A 173 -18.20 -6.29 16.78
CA ASP A 173 -18.63 -6.19 18.18
C ASP A 173 -18.98 -7.57 18.76
N ALA A 174 -19.60 -8.44 17.95
CA ALA A 174 -19.91 -9.81 18.33
C ALA A 174 -18.64 -10.65 18.42
N VAL A 175 -17.68 -10.46 17.51
CA VAL A 175 -16.37 -11.12 17.56
C VAL A 175 -15.64 -10.79 18.86
N ILE A 176 -15.52 -9.50 19.20
CA ILE A 176 -14.84 -9.06 20.44
C ILE A 176 -15.59 -9.55 21.68
N SER A 177 -16.92 -9.46 21.69
CA SER A 177 -17.76 -9.96 22.80
C SER A 177 -17.55 -11.46 23.03
N ASN A 178 -17.51 -12.26 21.97
CA ASN A 178 -17.25 -13.70 22.07
C ASN A 178 -15.84 -14.00 22.59
N LEU A 179 -14.84 -13.22 22.20
CA LEU A 179 -13.47 -13.36 22.70
C LEU A 179 -13.37 -13.03 24.21
N LEU A 180 -14.11 -12.03 24.68
CA LEU A 180 -14.22 -11.71 26.11
C LEU A 180 -14.95 -12.81 26.89
N CYS A 181 -16.13 -13.24 26.41
CA CYS A 181 -16.92 -14.28 27.08
C CYS A 181 -16.20 -15.63 27.13
N SER A 182 -15.38 -15.94 26.13
CA SER A 182 -14.56 -17.16 26.11
C SER A 182 -13.29 -17.07 26.97
N GLY A 183 -13.01 -15.93 27.61
CA GLY A 183 -11.81 -15.71 28.41
C GLY A 183 -10.51 -15.66 27.61
N LYS A 184 -10.60 -15.57 26.26
CA LYS A 184 -9.44 -15.42 25.37
C LYS A 184 -8.87 -14.01 25.39
N LEU A 185 -9.67 -13.03 25.79
CA LEU A 185 -9.23 -11.68 26.10
C LEU A 185 -9.32 -11.44 27.61
N PRO A 186 -8.29 -10.86 28.25
CA PRO A 186 -8.39 -10.42 29.63
C PRO A 186 -9.47 -9.35 29.77
N ALA A 187 -10.34 -9.52 30.78
CA ALA A 187 -11.32 -8.50 31.17
C ALA A 187 -10.61 -7.23 31.66
N VAL A 188 -11.29 -6.10 31.49
CA VAL A 188 -10.84 -4.78 31.95
C VAL A 188 -10.94 -4.68 33.47
#